data_AF-A0A1I3UB62-F1
#
_entry.id   AF-A0A1I3UB62-F1
#
_cell.length_a   1.000
_cell.length_b   1.000
_cell.length_c   1.000
_cell.angle_alpha   90.00
_cell.angle_beta   90.00
_cell.angle_gamma   90.00
#
_symmetry.space_group_name_H-M   'P 1'
#
loop_
_entity.id
_entity.type
_entity.pdbx_description
1 polymer ?
#
loop_
_entity_poly.entity_id
_entity_poly.type
_entity_poly.pdbx_seq_one_letter_code
_entity_poly.pdbx_strand_id
1 'polypeptide(L)' 'MVDAFLEFMLGPMRSIGDVYFENQMIFNSIIVGAACWKLMNKRSSSHSESAEETENV' A
#
# COMPACT_ATOMS: atom_id res chain seq x y z
N MET A 1 -15.35 13.92 -26.39
CA MET A 1 -14.50 13.85 -27.60
C MET A 1 -13.02 13.60 -27.30
N VAL A 2 -12.53 13.96 -26.10
CA VAL A 2 -11.17 13.62 -25.65
C VAL A 2 -11.05 12.13 -25.29
N ASP A 3 -12.12 11.50 -24.79
CA ASP A 3 -12.13 10.07 -24.41
C ASP A 3 -11.82 9.13 -25.57
N ALA A 4 -12.40 9.35 -26.75
CA ALA A 4 -12.11 8.56 -27.95
C ALA A 4 -10.65 8.72 -28.45
N PHE A 5 -10.05 9.89 -28.23
CA PHE A 5 -8.65 10.15 -28.57
C PHE A 5 -7.69 9.47 -27.57
N LEU A 6 -8.05 9.48 -26.28
CA LEU A 6 -7.30 8.78 -25.24
C LEU A 6 -7.42 7.26 -25.36
N GLU A 7 -8.57 6.73 -25.77
CA GLU A 7 -8.79 5.31 -26.05
C GLU A 7 -7.96 4.82 -27.25
N PHE A 8 -7.76 5.68 -28.26
CA PHE A 8 -6.87 5.41 -29.41
C PHE A 8 -5.36 5.48 -29.05
N MET A 9 -4.94 6.46 -28.22
CA MET A 9 -3.52 6.63 -27.83
C MET A 9 -3.04 5.67 -26.73
N LEU A 10 -3.88 5.42 -25.72
CA LEU A 10 -3.53 4.55 -24.59
C LEU A 10 -3.92 3.09 -24.86
N GLY A 11 -4.87 2.84 -25.75
CA GLY A 11 -5.35 1.49 -26.03
C GLY A 11 -5.61 0.68 -24.74
N PRO A 12 -5.19 -0.59 -24.64
CA PRO A 12 -5.42 -1.42 -23.46
C PRO A 12 -4.79 -0.89 -22.16
N MET A 13 -3.89 0.11 -22.18
CA MET A 13 -3.40 0.75 -20.96
C MET A 13 -4.47 1.59 -20.25
N ARG A 14 -5.48 2.10 -20.96
CA ARG A 14 -6.59 2.83 -20.33
C ARG A 14 -7.44 1.89 -19.48
N SER A 15 -7.67 0.67 -19.96
CA SER A 15 -8.36 -0.39 -19.20
C SER A 15 -7.64 -0.74 -17.89
N ILE A 16 -6.31 -0.83 -17.91
CA ILE A 16 -5.51 -1.07 -16.70
C ILE A 16 -5.60 0.11 -15.72
N GLY A 17 -5.55 1.33 -16.24
CA GLY A 17 -5.74 2.55 -15.45
C GLY A 17 -7.11 2.59 -14.80
N ASP A 18 -8.19 2.35 -15.56
CA ASP A 18 -9.57 2.37 -15.07
C ASP A 18 -9.79 1.32 -13.97
N VAL A 19 -9.29 0.10 -14.16
CA VAL A 19 -9.32 -0.95 -13.13
C VAL A 19 -8.55 -0.53 -11.88
N TYR A 20 -7.40 0.13 -12.04
CA TYR A 20 -6.61 0.62 -10.91
C TYR A 20 -7.34 1.75 -10.15
N PHE A 21 -7.94 2.71 -10.86
CA PHE A 21 -8.69 3.80 -10.25
C PHE A 21 -9.98 3.31 -9.57
N GLU A 22 -10.70 2.37 -10.19
CA GLU A 22 -11.91 1.78 -9.61
C GLU A 22 -11.60 0.96 -8.35
N ASN A 23 -10.48 0.23 -8.35
CA ASN A 23 -10.05 -0.59 -7.21
C ASN A 23 -9.00 0.11 -6.34
N GLN A 24 -8.83 1.42 -6.46
CA GLN A 24 -7.76 2.19 -5.78
C GLN A 24 -7.79 1.98 -4.26
N MET A 25 -9.00 1.94 -3.68
CA MET A 25 -9.18 1.70 -2.25
C MET A 25 -8.70 0.29 -1.83
N ILE A 26 -8.99 -0.72 -2.66
CA ILE A 26 -8.59 -2.11 -2.41
C ILE A 26 -7.06 -2.24 -2.49
N PHE A 27 -6.45 -1.70 -3.56
CA PHE A 27 -5.00 -1.75 -3.73
C PHE A 27 -4.27 -1.02 -2.61
N ASN A 28 -4.73 0.18 -2.23
CA ASN A 28 -4.14 0.93 -1.13
C ASN A 28 -4.26 0.18 0.21
N SER A 29 -5.41 -0.43 0.50
CA SER A 29 -5.60 -1.23 1.71
C SER A 29 -4.69 -2.46 1.75
N ILE A 30 -4.47 -3.13 0.61
CA ILE A 30 -3.55 -4.28 0.53
C ILE A 30 -2.11 -3.84 0.81
N ILE A 31 -1.67 -2.73 0.20
CA ILE A 31 -0.31 -2.19 0.37
C ILE A 31 -0.08 -1.78 1.83
N VAL A 32 -1.01 -1.03 2.42
CA VAL A 32 -0.93 -0.59 3.81
C VAL A 32 -0.99 -1.78 4.76
N GLY A 33 -1.89 -2.74 4.52
CA GLY A 33 -2.01 -3.97 5.30
C GLY A 33 -0.73 -4.80 5.28
N ALA A 34 -0.11 -4.98 4.11
CA ALA A 34 1.17 -5.67 3.96
C ALA A 34 2.32 -4.93 4.67
N ALA A 35 2.33 -3.59 4.59
CA ALA A 35 3.31 -2.77 5.28
C ALA A 35 3.16 -2.87 6.82
N CYS A 36 1.92 -2.80 7.33
CA CYS A 36 1.61 -3.01 8.74
C CYS A 36 2.01 -4.42 9.20
N TRP A 37 1.66 -5.45 8.44
CA TRP A 37 2.04 -6.84 8.74
C TRP A 37 3.56 -6.99 8.83
N LYS A 38 4.30 -6.45 7.86
CA LYS A 38 5.76 -6.48 7.85
C LYS A 38 6.36 -5.73 9.05
N LEU A 39 5.77 -4.59 9.42
CA LEU A 39 6.21 -3.80 10.58
C LEU A 39 5.94 -4.53 11.91
N MET A 40 4.78 -5.17 12.04
CA MET A 40 4.40 -5.96 13.22
C MET A 40 5.30 -7.18 13.39
N ASN A 41 5.57 -7.92 12.31
CA ASN A 41 6.49 -9.06 12.33
C ASN A 41 7.93 -8.64 12.70
N LYS A 42 8.37 -7.45 12.29
CA LYS A 42 9.69 -6.91 12.65
C LYS A 42 9.76 -6.48 14.12
N ARG A 43 8.66 -6.03 14.73
CA ARG A 43 8.60 -5.71 16.17
C ARG A 43 8.56 -6.95 17.06
N SER A 44 7.97 -8.06 16.60
CA SER A 44 7.93 -9.32 17.35
C SER A 44 9.32 -9.88 17.70
N SER A 45 10.36 -9.56 16.93
CA SER A 45 11.74 -9.99 17.20
C SER A 45 12.56 -8.96 18.00
N SER A 46 12.00 -7.80 18.34
CA SER A 46 12.70 -6.68 18.99
C SER A 46 12.03 -6.24 20.30
N HIS A 47 10.88 -6.80 20.67
CA HIS A 47 10.14 -6.47 21.89
C HIS A 47 10.68 -7.16 23.16
N SER A 48 11.99 -7.43 23.22
CA SER A 48 12.67 -7.87 24.44
C SER A 48 13.77 -6.91 24.89
N GLU A 49 13.90 -5.72 24.28
CA GLU A 49 15.03 -4.80 24.57
C GLU A 49 14.62 -3.32 24.63
N SER A 50 13.38 -3.01 25.02
CA SER A 50 12.97 -1.59 25.14
C SER A 50 12.03 -1.30 26.30
N ALA A 51 11.94 -2.21 27.28
CA ALA A 51 11.14 -2.02 28.50
C ALA A 51 11.98 -1.88 29.78
N GLU A 52 13.32 -1.94 29.72
CA GLU A 52 14.17 -1.84 30.92
C GLU A 52 14.79 -0.44 31.13
N GLU A 53 14.71 0.47 30.16
CA GLU A 53 15.44 1.75 30.22
C GLU A 53 14.68 2.90 30.90
N THR A 54 13.42 2.69 31.35
CA THR A 54 12.62 3.73 32.00
C THR A 54 12.47 3.59 33.53
N GLU A 55 13.13 2.63 34.17
CA GLU A 55 13.06 2.43 35.64
C GLU A 55 14.36 2.76 36.39
N ASN A 56 15.31 3.49 35.79
CA ASN A 56 16.56 3.82 36.50
C ASN A 56 17.13 5.21 36.19
N VAL A 57 16.27 6.24 36.22
CA VAL A 57 16.69 7.66 36.29
C VAL A 57 15.89 8.39 37.35
#